data_AF-A0A1F8TK69-F1
#
_entry.id   AF-A0A1F8TK69-F1
#
_cell.length_a   1.000
_cell.length_b   1.000
_cell.length_c   1.000
_cell.angle_alpha   90.00
_cell.angle_beta   90.00
_cell.angle_gamma   90.00
#
_symmetry.space_group_name_H-M   'P 1'
#
loop_
_entity.id
_entity.type
_entity.pdbx_description
1 polymer ?
#
loop_
_entity_poly.entity_id
_entity_poly.type
_entity_poly.pdbx_seq_one_letter_code
_entity_poly.pdbx_strand_id
1 'polypeptide(L)' 'MHRLETQAADAIRAADEPTYRAWRLFLSASAYGFERGPINVNQALLARPDHGRVNLPLTRAHLYPQA' A
#
# COMPACT_ATOMS: atom_id res chain seq x y z
N MET A 1 3.24 3.96 -11.14
CA MET A 1 2.95 4.89 -12.26
C MET A 1 3.78 4.53 -13.49
N HIS A 2 5.12 4.66 -13.44
CA HIS A 2 6.02 4.40 -14.57
C HIS A 2 5.76 3.08 -15.32
N ARG A 3 5.63 1.94 -14.61
CA ARG A 3 5.37 0.64 -15.24
C ARG A 3 4.08 0.62 -16.08
N LEU A 4 3.00 1.23 -15.61
CA LEU A 4 1.72 1.26 -16.34
C LEU A 4 1.86 2.09 -17.62
N GLU A 5 2.55 3.22 -17.55
CA GLU A 5 2.76 4.12 -18.69
C GLU A 5 3.71 3.51 -19.73
N THR A 6 4.78 2.84 -19.30
CA THR A 6 5.70 2.11 -20.20
C THR A 6 5.02 0.95 -20.92
N GLN A 7 3.96 0.37 -20.33
CA GLN A 7 3.19 -0.73 -20.92
C GLN A 7 1.80 -0.28 -21.41
N ALA A 8 1.64 0.98 -21.81
CA ALA A 8 0.35 1.56 -22.18
C ALA A 8 -0.37 0.77 -23.29
N ALA A 9 0.34 0.35 -24.34
CA ALA A 9 -0.26 -0.41 -25.44
C ALA A 9 -0.85 -1.74 -24.99
N ASP A 10 -0.14 -2.48 -24.13
CA ASP A 10 -0.61 -3.73 -23.56
C ASP A 10 -1.78 -3.51 -22.60
N ALA A 11 -1.73 -2.46 -21.79
CA ALA A 11 -2.80 -2.10 -20.86
C ALA A 11 -4.10 -1.70 -21.60
N ILE A 12 -3.99 -0.92 -22.68
CA ILE A 12 -5.13 -0.55 -23.53
C ILE A 12 -5.71 -1.78 -24.24
N ARG A 13 -4.85 -2.66 -24.78
CA ARG A 13 -5.28 -3.91 -25.43
C ARG A 13 -5.99 -4.86 -24.45
N ALA A 14 -5.59 -4.86 -23.18
CA ALA A 14 -6.19 -5.71 -22.16
C ALA A 14 -7.53 -5.17 -21.60
N ALA A 15 -7.80 -3.87 -21.76
CA ALA A 15 -9.02 -3.23 -21.29
C ALA A 15 -9.63 -2.40 -22.42
N ASP A 16 -9.41 -1.09 -22.40
CA ASP A 16 -9.67 -0.13 -23.47
C ASP A 16 -8.98 1.21 -23.13
N GLU A 17 -9.00 2.16 -24.06
CA GLU A 17 -8.37 3.46 -23.84
C GLU A 17 -9.03 4.30 -22.72
N PRO A 18 -10.38 4.42 -22.65
CA PRO A 18 -11.03 5.11 -21.53
C PRO A 18 -10.64 4.57 -20.15
N THR A 19 -10.63 3.24 -20.00
CA THR A 19 -10.27 2.53 -18.77
C THR A 19 -8.80 2.78 -18.43
N TYR A 20 -7.89 2.67 -19.40
CA TYR A 20 -6.48 3.00 -19.20
C TYR A 20 -6.29 4.43 -18.67
N ARG A 21 -6.98 5.42 -19.25
CA ARG A 21 -6.91 6.82 -18.82
C ARG A 21 -7.46 7.01 -17.41
N ALA A 22 -8.58 6.35 -17.07
CA ALA A 22 -9.16 6.40 -15.72
C ALA A 22 -8.20 5.80 -14.67
N TRP A 23 -7.59 4.65 -14.97
CA TRP A 23 -6.60 4.01 -14.10
C TRP A 23 -5.34 4.84 -13.92
N ARG A 24 -4.85 5.47 -14.99
CA ARG A 24 -3.72 6.40 -14.92
C ARG A 24 -4.04 7.56 -13.96
N LEU A 25 -5.21 8.21 -14.11
CA LEU A 25 -5.62 9.29 -13.22
C LEU A 25 -5.77 8.82 -11.77
N PHE A 26 -6.45 7.70 -11.56
CA PHE A 26 -6.65 7.11 -10.23
C PHE A 26 -5.32 6.84 -9.51
N LEU A 27 -4.34 6.25 -10.20
CA LEU A 27 -3.04 5.96 -9.62
C LEU A 27 -2.24 7.24 -9.30
N SER A 28 -2.27 8.26 -10.16
CA SER A 28 -1.63 9.56 -9.85
C SER A 28 -2.28 10.25 -8.65
N ALA A 29 -3.62 10.30 -8.62
CA ALA A 29 -4.36 10.94 -7.54
C ALA A 29 -4.15 10.21 -6.21
N SER A 30 -4.09 8.87 -6.24
CA SER A 30 -3.79 8.05 -5.06
C SER A 30 -2.37 8.32 -4.54
N ALA A 31 -1.36 8.34 -5.42
CA ALA A 31 0.02 8.66 -5.04
C ALA A 31 0.11 10.05 -4.37
N TYR A 32 -0.49 11.07 -5.00
CA TYR A 32 -0.59 12.41 -4.42
C TYR A 32 -1.33 12.41 -3.07
N GLY A 33 -2.42 11.65 -2.94
CA GLY A 33 -3.17 11.51 -1.70
C GLY A 33 -2.37 10.85 -0.57
N PHE A 34 -1.46 9.92 -0.88
CA PHE A 34 -0.51 9.40 0.10
C PHE A 34 0.55 10.44 0.48
N GLU A 35 1.14 11.14 -0.50
CA GLU A 35 2.17 12.16 -0.25
C GLU A 35 1.67 13.35 0.60
N ARG A 36 0.41 13.75 0.41
CA ARG A 36 -0.20 14.87 1.16
C ARG A 36 -0.80 14.46 2.51
N GLY A 37 -0.89 13.16 2.79
CA GLY A 37 -1.44 12.61 4.02
C GLY A 37 -2.97 12.39 4.15
N PRO A 38 -3.87 12.74 3.21
CA PRO A 38 -5.28 12.36 3.34
C PRO A 38 -5.56 10.85 3.12
N ILE A 39 -4.64 10.11 2.49
CA ILE A 39 -4.71 8.64 2.36
C ILE A 39 -3.57 8.02 3.16
N ASN A 40 -3.86 7.00 3.98
CA ASN A 40 -2.87 6.31 4.81
C ASN A 40 -3.10 4.80 4.85
N VAL A 41 -2.04 4.04 5.12
CA VAL A 41 -2.10 2.60 5.45
C VAL A 41 -1.65 2.43 6.89
N ASN A 42 -2.49 1.80 7.71
CA ASN A 42 -2.19 1.55 9.12
C ASN A 42 -2.02 0.06 9.36
N GLN A 43 -0.92 -0.32 10.03
CA GLN A 43 -0.71 -1.66 10.54
C GLN A 43 -0.95 -1.66 12.05
N ALA A 44 -1.98 -2.37 12.50
CA ALA A 44 -2.33 -2.49 13.91
C ALA A 44 -2.03 -3.91 14.41
N LEU A 45 -1.22 -4.01 15.46
CA LEU A 45 -0.97 -5.28 16.16
C LEU A 45 -1.95 -5.40 17.34
N LEU A 46 -2.81 -6.42 17.28
CA LEU A 46 -3.83 -6.68 18.29
C LEU A 46 -3.59 -8.07 18.89
N ALA A 47 -3.76 -8.19 20.21
CA ALA A 47 -3.65 -9.47 20.91
C ALA A 47 -4.74 -9.57 21.98
N ARG A 48 -5.30 -10.78 22.12
CA ARG A 48 -6.16 -11.10 23.26
C ARG A 48 -5.27 -11.39 24.47
N PRO A 49 -5.46 -10.69 25.60
CA PRO A 49 -4.71 -11.01 26.82
C PRO A 49 -5.11 -12.38 27.40
N ASP A 50 -4.13 -13.08 27.96
CA ASP A 50 -4.29 -14.28 28.78
C ASP A 50 -3.81 -13.97 30.21
N HIS A 51 -4.72 -14.04 31.19
CA HIS A 51 -4.47 -13.60 32.57
C HIS A 51 -3.78 -12.22 32.67
N GLY A 52 -4.19 -11.27 31.82
CA GLY A 52 -3.62 -9.91 31.76
C GLY A 52 -2.27 -9.80 31.04
N ARG A 53 -1.78 -10.89 30.44
CA ARG A 53 -0.49 -10.94 29.74
C ARG A 53 -0.68 -11.17 28.25
N VAL A 54 0.28 -10.69 27.46
CA VAL A 54 0.38 -10.97 26.03
C VAL A 54 1.79 -11.51 25.78
N ASN A 55 1.90 -12.61 25.04
CA ASN A 55 3.19 -13.22 24.71
C ASN A 55 3.85 -12.50 23.52
N LEU A 56 4.27 -11.26 23.75
CA LEU A 56 5.07 -10.47 22.82
C LEU A 56 6.38 -10.06 23.48
N PRO A 57 7.49 -9.96 22.72
CA PRO A 57 8.71 -9.38 23.24
C PRO A 57 8.47 -7.97 23.79
N LEU A 58 9.17 -7.62 24.87
CA LEU A 58 9.08 -6.28 25.48
C LEU A 58 9.60 -5.17 24.56
N THR A 59 10.27 -5.52 23.46
CA THR A 59 10.80 -4.59 22.47
C THR A 59 10.38 -4.98 21.06
N ARG A 60 10.44 -4.00 20.16
CA ARG A 60 10.18 -4.18 18.73
C ARG A 60 11.39 -4.68 17.93
N ALA A 61 12.49 -5.08 18.58
CA ALA A 61 13.70 -5.52 17.89
C ALA A 61 13.45 -6.69 16.93
N HIS A 62 12.51 -7.57 17.27
CA HIS A 62 12.10 -8.70 16.42
C HIS A 62 11.41 -8.29 15.10
N LEU A 63 10.94 -7.04 14.98
CA LEU A 63 10.26 -6.53 13.78
C LEU A 63 11.23 -6.00 12.72
N TYR A 64 12.48 -5.72 13.09
CA TYR A 64 13.46 -5.10 12.21
C TYR A 64 14.54 -6.12 11.81
N PRO A 65 15.04 -6.08 10.56
CA PRO A 65 16.20 -6.87 10.18
C PRO A 65 17.38 -6.56 11.11
N GLN A 66 18.22 -7.55 11.38
CA GLN A 66 19.49 -7.29 12.05
C GLN A 66 20.41 -6.54 11.08
N ALA A 67 21.10 -5.52 11.61
CA ALA A 67 22.02 -4.67 10.84
C ALA A 67 23.24 -5.45 10.32
#